data_AF-A0A0P7Z466-F1
#
_entry.id   AF-A0A0P7Z466-F1
#
_cell.length_a   1.000
_cell.length_b   1.000
_cell.length_c   1.000
_cell.angle_alpha   90.00
_cell.angle_beta   90.00
_cell.angle_gamma   90.00
#
_symmetry.space_group_name_H-M   'P 1'
#
loop_
_entity.id
_entity.type
_entity.pdbx_description
1 polymer ?
#
loop_
_entity_poly.entity_id
_entity_poly.type
_entity_poly.pdbx_seq_one_letter_code
_entity_poly.pdbx_strand_id
1 'polypeptide(L)'
;MSIVLDGIVGIQRDQNGDVANVVWFLYGLPLDGGDPKNAVFLNESFGTNSPQMISFDMDDEEYVIYADWDSATDPCQAKELKKFYERYGYILISSLRNDAKIEQGPVRREWITPVKYYEDYVTMVNAMAKVG
;
A
#
# COMPACT_ATOMS: atom_id res chain seq x y z
N MET A 1 7.28 -7.58 14.32
CA MET A 1 8.13 -8.13 13.23
C MET A 1 7.29 -7.99 11.98
N SER A 2 7.80 -7.34 10.94
CA SER A 2 7.04 -7.07 9.73
C SER A 2 7.33 -8.12 8.66
N ILE A 3 6.31 -8.52 7.91
CA ILE A 3 6.42 -9.38 6.73
C ILE A 3 6.49 -8.49 5.50
N VAL A 4 7.59 -8.57 4.77
CA VAL A 4 7.72 -7.87 3.49
C VAL A 4 7.04 -8.71 2.41
N LEU A 5 6.08 -8.13 1.69
CA LEU A 5 5.40 -8.77 0.58
C LEU A 5 5.88 -8.24 -0.76
N ASP A 6 5.90 -9.13 -1.74
CA ASP A 6 5.98 -8.76 -3.14
C ASP A 6 4.62 -8.30 -3.64
N GLY A 7 4.63 -7.25 -4.43
CA GLY A 7 3.43 -6.70 -5.04
C GLY A 7 3.72 -5.76 -6.18
N ILE A 8 2.66 -5.40 -6.90
CA ILE A 8 2.70 -4.44 -7.99
C ILE A 8 1.74 -3.31 -7.66
N VAL A 9 2.18 -2.08 -7.87
CA VAL A 9 1.31 -0.91 -7.76
C VAL A 9 0.84 -0.48 -9.14
N GLY A 10 -0.47 -0.49 -9.34
CA GLY A 10 -1.15 -0.06 -10.55
C GLY A 10 -1.76 1.32 -10.39
N ILE A 11 -1.43 2.25 -11.29
CA ILE A 11 -2.05 3.58 -11.36
C ILE A 11 -3.13 3.56 -12.45
N GLN A 12 -4.38 3.72 -12.04
CA GLN A 12 -5.52 3.85 -12.95
C GLN A 12 -5.78 5.33 -13.23
N ARG A 13 -5.92 5.68 -14.51
CA ARG A 13 -6.19 7.05 -14.96
C ARG A 13 -7.58 7.20 -15.51
N ASP A 14 -8.14 8.40 -15.34
CA ASP A 14 -9.40 8.77 -15.97
C ASP A 14 -9.20 9.15 -17.46
N GLN A 15 -10.28 9.62 -18.09
CA GLN A 15 -10.27 10.03 -19.50
C GLN A 15 -9.43 11.29 -19.76
N ASN A 16 -9.12 12.06 -18.72
CA ASN A 16 -8.29 13.27 -18.78
C ASN A 16 -6.81 12.97 -18.51
N GLY A 17 -6.47 11.74 -18.12
CA GLY A 17 -5.12 11.32 -17.75
C GLY A 17 -4.78 11.55 -16.27
N ASP A 18 -5.74 12.02 -15.46
CA ASP A 18 -5.56 12.22 -14.03
C ASP A 18 -5.62 10.88 -13.29
N VAL A 19 -4.90 10.76 -12.17
CA VAL A 19 -4.95 9.55 -11.33
C VAL A 19 -6.34 9.43 -10.69
N ALA A 20 -7.07 8.41 -11.14
CA ALA A 20 -8.40 8.06 -10.64
C ALA A 20 -8.32 7.08 -9.46
N ASN A 21 -7.35 6.15 -9.49
CA ASN A 21 -7.19 5.15 -8.45
C ASN A 21 -5.75 4.61 -8.39
N VAL A 22 -5.34 4.15 -7.21
CA VAL A 22 -4.07 3.44 -6.99
C VAL A 22 -4.38 2.08 -6.37
N VAL A 23 -3.93 1.02 -7.03
CA VAL A 23 -4.21 -0.37 -6.65
C VAL A 23 -2.92 -1.09 -6.29
N TRP A 24 -2.83 -1.64 -5.09
CA TRP A 24 -1.71 -2.48 -4.67
C TRP A 24 -2.10 -3.94 -4.82
N PHE A 25 -1.55 -4.59 -5.85
CA PHE A 25 -1.75 -6.01 -6.13
C PHE A 25 -0.73 -6.83 -5.35
N LEU A 26 -1.18 -7.56 -4.34
CA LEU A 26 -0.34 -8.24 -3.37
C LEU A 26 -0.42 -9.76 -3.50
N TYR A 27 0.74 -10.41 -3.40
CA TYR A 27 0.87 -11.85 -3.35
C TYR A 27 1.20 -12.31 -1.92
N GLY A 28 0.73 -13.49 -1.52
CA GLY A 28 1.13 -14.10 -0.25
C GLY A 28 0.35 -13.63 1.00
N LEU A 29 -0.75 -12.89 0.84
CA LEU A 29 -1.62 -12.57 1.98
C LEU A 29 -2.32 -13.81 2.54
N PRO A 30 -2.56 -13.86 3.87
CA PRO A 30 -3.24 -14.97 4.51
C PRO A 30 -4.68 -15.11 3.99
N LEU A 31 -5.13 -16.36 3.85
CA LEU A 31 -6.45 -16.69 3.31
C LEU A 31 -7.59 -16.26 4.25
N ASP A 32 -7.35 -16.37 5.57
CA ASP A 32 -8.37 -16.14 6.61
C ASP A 32 -8.11 -14.89 7.46
N GLY A 33 -7.13 -14.05 7.10
CA GLY A 33 -6.63 -12.95 7.94
C GLY A 33 -7.54 -11.72 8.13
N GLY A 34 -8.80 -11.79 7.68
CA GLY A 34 -9.73 -10.67 7.76
C GLY A 34 -9.40 -9.50 6.83
N ASP A 35 -9.83 -8.30 7.24
CA ASP A 35 -9.65 -7.05 6.49
C ASP A 35 -8.41 -6.29 7.00
N PRO A 36 -7.65 -5.62 6.10
CA PRO A 36 -6.48 -4.85 6.47
C PRO A 36 -6.86 -3.62 7.32
N LYS A 37 -6.00 -3.28 8.28
CA LYS A 37 -6.22 -2.20 9.25
C LYS A 37 -4.97 -1.35 9.43
N ASN A 38 -5.14 -0.19 10.05
CA ASN A 38 -4.05 0.72 10.43
C ASN A 38 -3.09 1.05 9.28
N ALA A 39 -3.61 1.13 8.05
CA ALA A 39 -2.75 1.31 6.90
C ALA A 39 -2.00 2.64 6.96
N VAL A 40 -0.71 2.59 6.62
CA VAL A 40 0.18 3.74 6.53
C VAL A 40 0.80 3.78 5.15
N PHE A 41 0.90 4.98 4.58
CA PHE A 41 1.71 5.26 3.40
C PHE A 41 2.87 6.16 3.81
N LEU A 42 4.09 5.76 3.44
CA LEU A 42 5.29 6.57 3.54
C LEU A 42 5.74 7.00 2.15
N ASN A 43 5.88 8.30 1.94
CA ASN A 43 6.49 8.81 0.72
C ASN A 43 7.98 8.45 0.65
N GLU A 44 8.68 8.47 1.79
CA GLU A 44 10.09 8.08 1.91
C GLU A 44 10.25 7.06 3.04
N SER A 45 10.41 5.79 2.69
CA SER A 45 10.48 4.67 3.66
C SER A 45 11.75 4.67 4.52
N PHE A 46 12.91 4.98 3.94
CA PHE A 46 14.23 4.88 4.62
C PHE A 46 15.07 6.16 4.51
N GLY A 47 14.49 7.26 4.01
CA GLY A 47 15.15 8.54 3.79
C GLY A 47 15.00 9.07 2.38
N THR A 48 15.70 10.15 2.07
CA THR A 48 15.48 10.91 0.83
C THR A 48 15.66 10.06 -0.42
N ASN A 49 14.67 10.11 -1.30
CA ASN A 49 14.56 9.30 -2.53
C ASN A 49 14.45 7.78 -2.32
N SER A 50 14.22 7.30 -1.10
CA SER A 50 13.93 5.88 -0.88
C SER A 50 12.59 5.48 -1.52
N PRO A 51 12.36 4.18 -1.77
CA PRO A 51 11.08 3.71 -2.30
C PRO A 51 9.90 4.14 -1.43
N GLN A 52 8.78 4.44 -2.09
CA GLN A 52 7.50 4.62 -1.41
C GLN A 52 7.04 3.29 -0.82
N MET A 53 6.34 3.35 0.31
CA MET A 53 5.98 2.15 1.06
C MET A 53 4.57 2.24 1.62
N ILE A 54 3.92 1.09 1.68
CA ILE A 54 2.68 0.91 2.42
C ILE A 54 2.89 -0.16 3.48
N SER A 55 2.39 0.11 4.68
CA SER A 55 2.22 -0.91 5.71
C SER A 55 0.77 -1.01 6.15
N PHE A 56 0.36 -2.18 6.63
CA PHE A 56 -0.94 -2.40 7.26
C PHE A 56 -0.91 -3.65 8.13
N ASP A 57 -1.86 -3.75 9.04
CA ASP A 57 -2.04 -4.92 9.90
C ASP A 57 -3.10 -5.84 9.30
N MET A 58 -2.82 -7.14 9.27
CA MET A 58 -3.77 -8.21 8.94
C MET A 58 -3.41 -9.44 9.76
N ASP A 59 -4.40 -10.14 10.34
CA ASP A 59 -4.16 -11.34 11.15
C ASP A 59 -3.09 -11.20 12.27
N ASP A 60 -3.08 -10.06 12.97
CA ASP A 60 -2.09 -9.70 14.00
C ASP A 60 -0.63 -9.60 13.50
N GLU A 61 -0.43 -9.59 12.18
CA GLU A 61 0.86 -9.38 11.52
C GLU A 61 0.90 -8.04 10.77
N GLU A 62 2.03 -7.36 10.83
CA GLU A 62 2.29 -6.16 10.03
C GLU A 62 2.88 -6.57 8.68
N TYR A 63 2.23 -6.16 7.60
CA TYR A 63 2.69 -6.36 6.24
C TYR A 63 3.23 -5.07 5.66
N VAL A 64 4.33 -5.15 4.92
CA VAL A 64 5.01 -4.00 4.32
C VAL A 64 5.28 -4.27 2.84
N ILE A 65 4.98 -3.30 1.99
CA ILE A 65 5.13 -3.38 0.54
C ILE A 65 5.80 -2.12 0.04
N TYR A 66 6.83 -2.28 -0.80
CA TYR A 66 7.53 -1.18 -1.45
C TYR A 66 7.01 -1.04 -2.88
N ALA A 67 6.90 0.21 -3.35
CA ALA A 67 6.64 0.45 -4.76
C ALA A 67 7.82 -0.09 -5.59
N ASP A 68 7.52 -0.77 -6.70
CA ASP A 68 8.50 -1.40 -7.59
C ASP A 68 9.29 -0.40 -8.45
N TRP A 69 9.23 0.89 -8.12
CA TRP A 69 10.06 1.92 -8.73
C TRP A 69 10.93 2.59 -7.68
N ASP A 70 12.13 2.98 -8.12
CA ASP A 70 12.98 3.84 -7.32
C ASP A 70 12.45 5.28 -7.46
N SER A 71 12.11 5.91 -6.34
CA SER A 71 11.59 7.28 -6.34
C SER A 71 12.63 8.28 -6.86
N ALA A 72 13.92 7.93 -6.85
CA ALA A 72 14.98 8.69 -7.50
C ALA A 72 14.92 8.60 -9.04
N THR A 73 14.60 7.43 -9.60
CA THR A 73 14.61 7.18 -11.04
C THR A 73 13.30 7.54 -11.71
N ASP A 74 12.19 7.40 -10.99
CA ASP A 74 10.83 7.58 -11.48
C ASP A 74 10.05 8.64 -10.67
N PRO A 75 10.54 9.89 -10.64
CA PRO A 75 9.99 10.94 -9.78
C PRO A 75 8.57 11.37 -10.17
N CYS A 76 8.13 11.07 -11.39
CA CYS A 76 6.78 11.40 -11.85
C CYS A 76 5.74 10.52 -11.14
N GLN A 77 5.95 9.20 -11.16
CA GLN A 77 5.07 8.20 -10.54
C GLN A 77 5.04 8.40 -9.03
N ALA A 78 6.20 8.63 -8.41
CA ALA A 78 6.27 8.91 -6.98
C ALA A 78 5.46 10.15 -6.59
N LYS A 79 5.60 11.24 -7.34
CA LYS A 79 4.84 12.48 -7.11
C LYS A 79 3.34 12.29 -7.29
N GLU A 80 2.91 11.46 -8.23
CA GLU A 80 1.51 11.17 -8.48
C GLU A 80 0.87 10.36 -7.34
N LEU A 81 1.56 9.32 -6.86
CA LEU A 81 1.10 8.55 -5.70
C LEU A 81 0.99 9.43 -4.46
N LYS A 82 2.00 10.25 -4.20
CA LYS A 82 1.99 11.21 -3.09
C LYS A 82 0.73 12.07 -3.13
N LYS A 83 0.46 12.73 -4.26
CA LYS A 83 -0.73 13.58 -4.43
C LYS A 83 -2.04 12.81 -4.26
N PHE A 84 -2.09 11.56 -4.73
CA PHE A 84 -3.27 10.72 -4.57
C PHE A 84 -3.56 10.47 -3.09
N TYR A 85 -2.56 10.05 -2.31
CA TYR A 85 -2.75 9.74 -0.89
C TYR A 85 -3.00 10.97 -0.02
N GLU A 86 -2.34 12.10 -0.31
CA GLU A 86 -2.65 13.38 0.35
C GLU A 86 -4.10 13.82 0.12
N ARG A 87 -4.65 13.56 -1.06
CA ARG A 87 -6.00 13.99 -1.44
C ARG A 87 -7.10 13.07 -0.93
N TYR A 88 -6.93 11.76 -1.09
CA TYR A 88 -8.01 10.80 -0.93
C TYR A 88 -7.94 9.98 0.37
N GLY A 89 -6.74 9.76 0.92
CA GLY A 89 -6.60 9.09 2.21
C GLY A 89 -7.13 7.65 2.27
N TYR A 90 -7.19 6.94 1.15
CA TYR A 90 -7.48 5.50 1.11
C TYR A 90 -6.53 4.75 0.18
N ILE A 91 -6.42 3.44 0.39
CA ILE A 91 -5.72 2.49 -0.47
C ILE A 91 -6.71 1.42 -0.95
N LEU A 92 -6.61 1.03 -2.22
CA LEU A 92 -7.20 -0.21 -2.73
C LEU A 92 -6.16 -1.33 -2.73
N ILE A 93 -6.34 -2.31 -1.85
CA ILE A 93 -5.53 -3.54 -1.80
C ILE A 93 -6.26 -4.60 -2.59
N SER A 94 -5.58 -5.25 -3.54
CA SER A 94 -6.11 -6.36 -4.31
C SER A 94 -5.18 -7.56 -4.15
N SER A 95 -5.72 -8.77 -3.96
CA SER A 95 -4.93 -9.99 -3.85
C SER A 95 -5.58 -11.16 -4.58
N LEU A 96 -4.76 -12.04 -5.13
CA LEU A 96 -5.20 -13.31 -5.71
C LEU A 96 -5.10 -14.39 -4.62
N ARG A 97 -6.23 -14.97 -4.26
CA ARG A 97 -6.33 -16.06 -3.28
C ARG A 97 -6.62 -17.37 -3.99
N ASN A 98 -5.84 -18.40 -3.71
CA ASN A 98 -6.19 -19.76 -4.09
C ASN A 98 -7.15 -20.31 -3.05
N ASP A 99 -8.44 -20.44 -3.38
CA ASP A 99 -9.41 -21.10 -2.51
C ASP A 99 -9.41 -22.60 -2.81
N ALA A 100 -8.89 -23.39 -1.89
CA ALA A 100 -8.81 -24.85 -2.02
C ALA A 100 -10.21 -25.52 -2.14
N LYS A 101 -11.29 -24.81 -1.80
CA LYS A 101 -12.67 -25.32 -1.89
C LYS A 101 -13.37 -24.94 -3.20
N ILE A 102 -12.75 -24.13 -4.05
CA ILE A 102 -13.35 -23.64 -5.30
C ILE A 102 -12.53 -24.17 -6.48
N GLU A 103 -13.09 -25.09 -7.27
CA GLU A 103 -12.44 -25.65 -8.48
C GLU A 103 -12.22 -24.61 -9.61
N GLN A 104 -12.63 -23.35 -9.42
CA GLN A 104 -12.62 -22.29 -10.45
C GLN A 104 -11.33 -21.45 -10.50
N GLY A 105 -10.28 -21.82 -9.75
CA GLY A 105 -9.00 -21.12 -9.77
C GLY A 105 -8.91 -19.93 -8.79
N PRO A 106 -7.88 -19.07 -8.91
CA PRO A 106 -7.64 -18.00 -7.96
C PRO A 106 -8.77 -16.96 -7.97
N VAL A 107 -9.26 -16.61 -6.78
CA VAL A 107 -10.27 -15.59 -6.55
C VAL A 107 -9.59 -14.28 -6.19
N ARG A 108 -9.93 -13.21 -6.91
CA ARG A 108 -9.50 -11.84 -6.56
C ARG A 108 -10.31 -11.34 -5.36
N ARG A 109 -9.61 -10.87 -4.32
CA ARG A 109 -10.19 -10.13 -3.21
C ARG A 109 -9.67 -8.71 -3.17
N GLU A 110 -10.54 -7.79 -2.80
CA GLU A 110 -10.24 -6.37 -2.78
C GLU A 110 -10.72 -5.71 -1.50
N TRP A 111 -9.93 -4.78 -0.98
CA TRP A 111 -10.24 -3.98 0.21
C TRP A 111 -9.96 -2.51 -0.06
N ILE A 112 -10.92 -1.66 0.28
CA ILE A 112 -10.70 -0.22 0.38
C ILE A 112 -10.43 0.10 1.85
N THR A 113 -9.23 0.58 2.15
CA THR A 113 -8.79 0.80 3.53
C THR A 113 -8.38 2.25 3.72
N PRO A 114 -8.81 2.94 4.79
CA PRO A 114 -8.29 4.25 5.14
C PRO A 114 -6.78 4.17 5.37
N VAL A 115 -6.01 5.12 4.82
CA VAL A 115 -4.56 5.15 4.93
C VAL A 115 -4.09 6.48 5.53
N LYS A 116 -3.17 6.41 6.49
CA LYS A 116 -2.50 7.58 7.04
C LYS A 116 -1.26 7.89 6.21
N TYR A 117 -1.18 9.13 5.72
CA TYR A 117 -0.05 9.62 4.98
C TYR A 117 1.03 10.19 5.91
N TYR A 118 2.29 9.85 5.67
CA TYR A 118 3.45 10.56 6.21
C TYR A 118 4.50 10.80 5.12
N GLU A 119 5.22 11.91 5.26
CA GLU A 119 6.31 12.24 4.35
C GLU A 119 7.46 11.24 4.47
N ASP A 120 7.84 10.91 5.70
CA ASP A 120 8.96 10.04 6.00
C ASP A 120 8.74 9.26 7.31
N TYR A 121 9.55 8.22 7.51
CA TYR A 121 9.50 7.38 8.70
C TYR A 121 9.69 8.16 10.01
N VAL A 122 10.56 9.18 10.03
CA VAL A 122 10.84 9.97 11.24
C VAL A 122 9.60 10.76 11.67
N THR A 123 8.90 11.33 10.70
CA THR A 123 7.64 12.06 10.88
C THR A 123 6.55 11.14 11.41
N MET A 124 6.45 9.92 10.89
CA MET A 124 5.52 8.91 11.40
C MET A 124 5.80 8.57 12.87
N VAL A 125 7.05 8.21 13.21
CA VAL A 125 7.43 7.85 14.58
C VAL A 125 7.15 9.00 15.56
N ASN A 126 7.49 10.24 15.17
CA ASN A 126 7.20 11.43 15.98
C ASN A 126 5.71 11.67 16.18
N ALA A 127 4.87 11.39 15.18
CA ALA A 127 3.43 11.51 15.30
C ALA A 127 2.87 10.45 16.25
N MET A 128 3.34 9.20 16.16
CA MET A 128 2.90 8.11 17.04
C MET A 128 3.35 8.32 18.49
N ALA A 129 4.57 8.82 18.71
CA ALA A 129 5.10 9.11 20.04
C ALA A 129 4.34 10.23 20.78
N LYS A 130 3.65 11.12 20.07
CA LYS A 130 2.84 12.19 20.67
C LYS A 130 1.44 11.73 21.09
N VAL A 131 1.03 10.54 20.68
CA VAL A 131 -0.30 9.98 20.95
C VAL A 131 -0.28 8.95 22.09
N GLY A 132 0.91 8.54 22.55
CA GLY A 132 1.12 7.71 23.75
C GLY A 132 1.40 8.53 24.99
#